data_AF-A0A8S3ITV0-F1
#
_entry.id   AF-A0A8S3ITV0-F1
#
_cell.length_a   1.000
_cell.length_b   1.000
_cell.length_c   1.000
_cell.angle_alpha   90.00
_cell.angle_beta   90.00
_cell.angle_gamma   90.00
#
_symmetry.space_group_name_H-M   'P 1'
#
loop_
_entity.id
_entity.type
_entity.pdbx_description
1 polymer ?
#
loop_
_entity_poly.entity_id
_entity_poly.type
_entity_poly.pdbx_seq_one_letter_code
_entity_poly.pdbx_strand_id
1 'polypeptide(L)'
;QSSTIFTGQTTYSTGSNPESLKAVDVNGDGKPDIIVANYGSNNVGVLLNIGNGMFAAQTTYLTGAGPVEVAAADVNGDGKPDIIVANSV
;
A
#
# COMPACT_ATOMS: atom_id res chain seq x y z
N GLN A 1 -20.49 16.35 11.60
CA GLN A 1 -19.66 17.44 11.05
C GLN A 1 -18.31 16.83 10.68
N SER A 2 -18.03 16.61 9.40
CA SER A 2 -16.72 16.09 8.98
C SER A 2 -15.72 17.23 9.00
N SER A 3 -14.71 17.10 9.86
CA SER A 3 -13.64 18.07 10.06
C SER A 3 -12.83 18.24 8.76
N THR A 4 -12.90 19.40 8.13
CA THR A 4 -12.21 19.77 6.88
C THR A 4 -10.82 20.38 7.10
N ILE A 5 -10.12 19.95 8.15
CA ILE A 5 -8.76 20.43 8.46
C ILE A 5 -7.77 19.28 8.32
N PHE A 6 -6.83 19.44 7.40
CA PHE A 6 -5.64 18.58 7.35
C PHE A 6 -4.82 18.84 8.61
N THR A 7 -4.62 17.80 9.41
CA THR A 7 -3.67 17.83 10.53
C THR A 7 -2.25 17.81 9.99
N GLY A 8 -1.26 18.00 10.88
CA GLY A 8 0.16 17.86 10.50
C GLY A 8 0.43 16.51 9.82
N GLN A 9 1.30 16.53 8.81
CA GLN A 9 1.74 15.31 8.12
C GLN A 9 2.42 14.37 9.11
N THR A 10 2.07 13.09 9.03
CA THR A 10 2.87 11.99 9.61
C THR A 10 3.61 11.29 8.49
N THR A 11 4.88 10.99 8.71
CA THR A 11 5.73 10.32 7.73
C THR A 11 5.88 8.85 8.09
N TYR A 12 5.75 7.99 7.09
CA TYR A 12 5.99 6.55 7.21
C TYR A 12 7.13 6.16 6.29
N SER A 13 8.10 5.43 6.84
CA SER A 13 9.20 4.89 6.05
C SER A 13 8.69 3.79 5.11
N THR A 14 9.16 3.83 3.87
CA THR A 14 8.92 2.82 2.84
C THR A 14 10.25 2.23 2.35
N GLY A 15 10.23 1.53 1.21
CA GLY A 15 11.44 1.20 0.48
C GLY A 15 12.01 2.39 -0.30
N SER A 16 13.08 2.13 -1.05
CA SER A 16 13.80 3.09 -1.88
C SER A 16 13.05 3.42 -3.16
N ASN A 17 13.04 4.70 -3.53
CA ASN A 17 12.38 5.23 -4.73
C ASN A 17 10.92 4.75 -4.89
N PRO A 18 10.02 5.06 -3.94
CA PRO A 18 8.60 4.70 -4.08
C PRO A 18 8.00 5.43 -5.29
N GLU A 19 7.33 4.69 -6.17
CA GLU A 19 6.87 5.22 -7.47
C GLU A 19 5.34 5.35 -7.54
N SER A 20 4.61 4.42 -6.94
CA SER A 20 3.14 4.47 -6.88
C SER A 20 2.61 3.92 -5.56
N LEU A 21 1.36 4.28 -5.27
CA LEU A 21 0.63 3.76 -4.12
C LEU A 21 -0.85 3.52 -4.43
N LYS A 22 -1.48 2.64 -3.65
CA LYS A 22 -2.92 2.37 -3.68
C LYS A 22 -3.46 2.30 -2.26
N ALA A 23 -4.62 2.91 -2.03
CA ALA A 23 -5.38 2.75 -0.79
C ALA A 23 -6.51 1.73 -0.99
N VAL A 24 -6.53 0.66 -0.18
CA VAL A 24 -7.51 -0.43 -0.24
C VAL A 24 -7.43 -1.25 1.05
N ASP A 25 -8.54 -1.78 1.54
CA ASP A 25 -8.57 -2.68 2.71
C ASP A 25 -8.06 -4.07 2.29
N VAL A 26 -6.77 -4.37 2.54
CA VAL A 26 -6.17 -5.64 2.12
C VAL A 26 -6.34 -6.76 3.13
N ASN A 27 -6.65 -6.43 4.38
CA ASN A 27 -6.78 -7.41 5.46
C ASN A 27 -8.25 -7.71 5.84
N GLY A 28 -9.21 -6.97 5.29
CA GLY A 28 -10.65 -7.14 5.49
C GLY A 28 -11.17 -6.58 6.80
N ASP A 29 -10.47 -5.60 7.41
CA ASP A 29 -10.86 -5.03 8.71
C ASP A 29 -11.78 -3.80 8.60
N GLY A 30 -12.15 -3.42 7.38
CA GLY A 30 -12.99 -2.27 7.06
C GLY A 30 -12.24 -0.94 7.01
N LYS A 31 -10.91 -0.93 7.12
CA LYS A 31 -10.08 0.29 7.03
C LYS A 31 -9.18 0.22 5.78
N PRO A 32 -9.14 1.27 4.95
CA PRO A 32 -8.19 1.31 3.85
C PRO A 32 -6.75 1.28 4.35
N ASP A 33 -5.99 0.29 3.90
CA ASP A 33 -4.54 0.16 4.06
C ASP A 33 -3.82 0.87 2.90
N ILE A 34 -2.49 0.95 2.97
CA ILE A 34 -1.66 1.51 1.89
C ILE A 34 -0.73 0.44 1.32
N ILE A 35 -0.77 0.27 0.01
CA ILE A 35 0.19 -0.52 -0.76
C ILE A 35 1.11 0.45 -1.50
N VAL A 36 2.42 0.21 -1.47
CA VAL A 36 3.43 1.05 -2.14
C VAL A 36 4.30 0.19 -3.05
N ALA A 37 4.49 0.62 -4.29
CA ALA A 37 5.52 0.09 -5.19
C ALA A 37 6.85 0.78 -4.90
N ASN A 38 7.83 0.05 -4.38
CA ASN A 38 9.17 0.58 -4.09
C ASN A 38 10.12 0.21 -5.24
N TYR A 39 10.15 1.05 -6.29
CA TYR A 39 10.92 0.79 -7.52
C TYR A 39 12.36 0.42 -7.22
N GLY A 40 13.05 1.22 -6.39
CA GLY A 40 14.46 1.03 -6.10
C GLY A 40 14.76 -0.15 -5.16
N SER A 41 13.75 -0.68 -4.49
CA SER A 41 13.88 -1.84 -3.60
C SER A 41 13.42 -3.15 -4.23
N ASN A 42 12.86 -3.15 -5.44
CA ASN A 42 12.32 -4.33 -6.11
C ASN A 42 11.33 -5.11 -5.23
N ASN A 43 10.47 -4.36 -4.52
CA ASN A 43 9.42 -4.92 -3.69
C ASN A 43 8.18 -4.02 -3.69
N VAL A 44 7.06 -4.60 -3.28
CA VAL A 44 5.93 -3.83 -2.76
C VAL A 44 5.97 -3.87 -1.25
N GLY A 45 5.42 -2.84 -0.61
CA GLY A 45 5.14 -2.93 0.81
C GLY A 45 3.77 -2.45 1.20
N VAL A 46 3.24 -3.07 2.24
CA VAL A 46 1.90 -2.88 2.77
C VAL A 46 2.02 -2.24 4.15
N LEU A 47 1.35 -1.11 4.34
CA LEU A 47 1.21 -0.43 5.62
C LEU A 47 -0.24 -0.59 6.07
N LEU A 48 -0.46 -1.38 7.11
CA LEU A 48 -1.79 -1.64 7.63
C LEU A 48 -2.30 -0.45 8.45
N ASN A 49 -3.56 -0.08 8.25
CA ASN A 49 -4.23 0.97 8.99
C ASN A 49 -4.61 0.48 10.39
N ILE A 50 -3.95 1.02 11.41
CA ILE A 50 -4.18 0.64 12.80
C ILE A 50 -5.24 1.53 13.48
N GLY A 51 -5.91 2.38 12.70
CA GLY A 51 -6.93 3.33 13.17
C GLY A 51 -6.34 4.69 13.55
N ASN A 52 -7.24 5.65 13.83
CA ASN A 52 -6.89 7.02 14.24
C ASN A 52 -5.93 7.77 13.29
N GLY A 53 -5.97 7.42 12.00
CA GLY A 53 -5.09 8.01 10.98
C GLY A 53 -3.65 7.53 11.05
N MET A 54 -3.37 6.42 11.77
CA MET A 54 -2.05 5.84 11.89
C MET A 54 -1.91 4.53 11.10
N PHE A 55 -0.69 4.26 10.64
CA PHE A 55 -0.32 3.02 9.97
C PHE A 55 0.77 2.26 10.73
N ALA A 56 0.74 0.94 10.64
CA ALA A 56 1.82 0.07 11.11
C ALA A 56 3.08 0.22 10.25
N ALA A 57 4.19 -0.32 10.75
CA ALA A 57 5.40 -0.45 9.96
C ALA A 57 5.15 -1.28 8.69
N GLN A 58 5.83 -0.93 7.61
CA GLN A 58 5.65 -1.59 6.32
C GLN A 58 6.08 -3.06 6.39
N THR A 59 5.20 -3.95 5.93
CA THR A 59 5.55 -5.33 5.58
C THR A 59 5.88 -5.38 4.10
N THR A 60 6.98 -6.01 3.71
CA THR A 60 7.45 -6.02 2.31
C THR A 60 7.34 -7.40 1.67
N TYR A 61 7.07 -7.41 0.37
CA TYR A 61 6.97 -8.59 -0.46
C TYR A 61 7.77 -8.38 -1.73
N LEU A 62 8.72 -9.28 -2.01
CA LEU A 62 9.57 -9.20 -3.20
C LEU A 62 8.74 -9.25 -4.48
N THR A 63 9.18 -8.50 -5.48
CA THR A 63 8.58 -8.45 -6.82
C THR A 63 9.64 -8.77 -7.88
N GLY A 64 9.31 -8.52 -9.15
CA GLY A 64 10.32 -8.32 -10.18
C GLY A 64 11.08 -6.99 -9.98
N ALA A 65 11.98 -6.70 -10.91
CA ALA A 65 12.76 -5.48 -10.87
C ALA A 65 11.94 -4.25 -11.30
N GLY A 66 12.14 -3.14 -10.59
CA GLY A 66 11.52 -1.86 -10.85
C GLY A 66 9.98 -1.90 -10.87
N PRO A 67 9.31 -2.26 -9.76
CA PRO A 67 7.85 -2.15 -9.69
C PRO A 67 7.42 -0.69 -9.85
N VAL A 68 6.58 -0.43 -10.85
CA VAL A 68 6.12 0.93 -11.22
C VAL A 68 4.69 1.20 -10.78
N GLU A 69 3.82 0.18 -10.80
CA GLU A 69 2.39 0.35 -10.54
C GLU A 69 1.82 -0.80 -9.69
N VAL A 70 0.89 -0.44 -8.79
CA VAL A 70 0.11 -1.36 -7.98
C VAL A 70 -1.39 -1.19 -8.23
N ALA A 71 -2.07 -2.31 -8.41
CA ALA A 71 -3.52 -2.40 -8.45
C ALA A 71 -4.02 -3.41 -7.42
N ALA A 72 -5.30 -3.32 -7.06
CA ALA A 72 -5.93 -4.23 -6.13
C ALA A 72 -7.32 -4.63 -6.62
N ALA A 73 -7.59 -5.93 -6.64
CA ALA A 73 -8.85 -6.52 -7.04
C ALA A 73 -8.93 -7.95 -6.51
N ASP A 74 -10.12 -8.43 -6.18
CA ASP A 74 -10.36 -9.85 -5.88
C ASP A 74 -10.32 -10.64 -7.20
N VAL A 75 -9.13 -11.11 -7.60
CA VAL A 75 -8.96 -11.85 -8.86
C VAL A 75 -9.19 -13.35 -8.67
N ASN A 76 -9.10 -13.84 -7.43
CA ASN A 76 -9.24 -15.25 -7.12
C ASN A 76 -10.66 -15.64 -6.64
N GLY A 77 -11.51 -14.67 -6.30
CA GLY A 77 -12.90 -14.85 -5.90
C GLY A 77 -13.10 -15.21 -4.42
N ASP A 78 -12.12 -14.97 -3.55
CA ASP A 78 -12.20 -15.29 -2.11
C ASP A 78 -12.81 -14.17 -1.25
N GLY A 79 -13.19 -13.05 -1.88
CA GLY A 79 -13.76 -11.89 -1.22
C GLY A 79 -12.73 -10.95 -0.58
N LYS A 80 -11.43 -11.16 -0.83
CA LYS A 80 -10.34 -10.27 -0.40
C LYS A 80 -9.60 -9.73 -1.62
N PRO A 81 -9.18 -8.46 -1.61
CA PRO A 81 -8.44 -7.94 -2.74
C PRO A 81 -7.02 -8.53 -2.78
N ASP A 82 -6.66 -9.08 -3.94
CA ASP A 82 -5.30 -9.45 -4.28
C ASP A 82 -4.51 -8.21 -4.71
N ILE A 83 -3.19 -8.24 -4.54
CA ILE A 83 -2.26 -7.19 -4.98
C ILE A 83 -1.65 -7.59 -6.33
N ILE A 84 -1.81 -6.72 -7.33
CA ILE A 84 -1.28 -6.90 -8.68
C ILE A 84 -0.19 -5.85 -8.90
N VAL A 85 0.98 -6.28 -9.39
CA VAL A 85 2.16 -5.41 -9.55
C VAL A 85 2.65 -5.43 -11.00
N ALA A 86 2.76 -4.25 -11.60
CA ALA A 86 3.45 -4.07 -12.87
C ALA A 86 4.93 -3.72 -12.61
N ASN A 87 5.83 -4.47 -13.25
CA ASN A 87 7.28 -4.27 -13.15
C ASN A 87 7.80 -3.68 -14.47
N SER A 88 8.82 -2.83 -14.39
CA SER A 88 9.49 -2.20 -15.55
C SER A 88 10.61 -3.06 -16.15
N VAL A 89 11.00 -4.13 -15.43
CA VAL A 89 11.98 -5.18 -15.80
C VAL A 89 13.44 -4.82 -15.50
#